data_AF-H5SDG9-F1
#
_entry.id   AF-H5SDG9-F1
#
_cell.length_a   1.000
_cell.length_b   1.000
_cell.length_c   1.000
_cell.angle_alpha   90.00
_cell.angle_beta   90.00
_cell.angle_gamma   90.00
#
_symmetry.space_group_name_H-M   'P 1'
#
loop_
_entity.id
_entity.type
_entity.pdbx_description
1 polymer ?
#
loop_
_entity_poly.entity_id
_entity_poly.type
_entity_poly.pdbx_seq_one_letter_code
_entity_poly.pdbx_strand_id
1 'polypeptide(L)'
;MATPVRTDRLSFLDQELKNLEEQGFVWKPRTLQSEQRARAIFDGREVVNLSSNNYLGLTNHPKMREAAKRAIDQYGAGAGAVRPIAGTMTLHKQLEEKLARFKGVEATLVFQSGFAANLGTIQALVTKGDAIYSEELNHGSIIDGCRLSGAEILKWPHRNVDALRQLCKESRQKYRRALLVTDAVFSMDGDIAPLKELADVAEEFDLIFMV
;
A
#
# COMPACT_ATOMS: atom_id res chain seq x y z
N MET A 1 -41.99 -28.85 -21.49
CA MET A 1 -41.20 -28.84 -20.24
C MET A 1 -40.93 -27.39 -19.87
N ALA A 2 -41.37 -26.93 -18.70
CA ALA A 2 -41.16 -25.55 -18.27
C ALA A 2 -39.69 -25.33 -17.92
N THR A 3 -39.08 -24.30 -18.50
CA THR A 3 -37.71 -23.88 -18.18
C THR A 3 -37.67 -23.47 -16.71
N PRO A 4 -36.75 -24.00 -15.89
CA PRO A 4 -36.68 -23.63 -14.48
C PRO A 4 -36.38 -22.12 -14.35
N VAL A 5 -37.16 -21.43 -13.53
CA VAL A 5 -36.93 -20.02 -13.20
C VAL A 5 -35.57 -19.92 -12.52
N ARG A 6 -34.64 -19.23 -13.18
CA ARG A 6 -33.29 -19.03 -12.66
C ARG A 6 -33.38 -17.97 -11.57
N THR A 7 -33.17 -18.37 -10.31
CA THR A 7 -33.05 -17.43 -9.19
C THR A 7 -31.94 -16.44 -9.48
N ASP A 8 -32.21 -15.15 -9.36
CA ASP A 8 -31.17 -14.14 -9.45
C ASP A 8 -30.24 -14.25 -8.25
N ARG A 9 -29.01 -14.71 -8.50
CA ARG A 9 -27.99 -14.91 -7.45
C ARG A 9 -27.39 -13.59 -6.98
N LEU A 10 -27.69 -12.47 -7.64
CA LEU A 10 -27.16 -11.14 -7.32
C LEU A 10 -28.19 -10.27 -6.58
N SER A 11 -29.41 -10.75 -6.34
CA SER A 11 -30.47 -9.97 -5.68
C SER A 11 -30.11 -9.48 -4.27
N PHE A 12 -29.15 -10.13 -3.61
CA PHE A 12 -28.64 -9.68 -2.31
C PHE A 12 -27.89 -8.34 -2.41
N LEU A 13 -27.31 -7.99 -3.57
CA LEU A 13 -26.60 -6.74 -3.79
C LEU A 13 -27.52 -5.52 -3.65
N ASP A 14 -28.79 -5.63 -4.06
CA ASP A 14 -29.76 -4.55 -3.90
C ASP A 14 -30.02 -4.25 -2.42
N GLN A 15 -30.11 -5.32 -1.61
CA GLN A 15 -30.27 -5.18 -0.16
C GLN A 15 -29.02 -4.60 0.49
N GLU A 16 -27.82 -5.04 0.10
CA GLU A 16 -26.56 -4.47 0.61
C GLU A 16 -26.40 -2.99 0.22
N LEU A 17 -26.75 -2.62 -1.01
CA LEU A 17 -26.71 -1.23 -1.46
C LEU A 17 -27.68 -0.37 -0.66
N LYS A 18 -28.90 -0.84 -0.43
CA LYS A 18 -29.88 -0.15 0.42
C LYS A 18 -29.36 0.03 1.85
N ASN A 19 -28.72 -0.99 2.41
CA ASN A 19 -28.11 -0.88 3.74
C ASN A 19 -27.02 0.22 3.78
N LEU A 20 -26.18 0.32 2.74
CA LEU A 20 -25.17 1.37 2.63
C LEU A 20 -25.81 2.77 2.47
N GLU A 21 -26.92 2.87 1.73
CA GLU A 21 -27.69 4.12 1.58
C GLU A 21 -28.25 4.59 2.92
N GLU A 22 -28.89 3.69 3.67
CA GLU A 22 -29.47 3.99 4.99
C GLU A 22 -28.42 4.41 6.02
N GLN A 23 -27.19 3.87 5.92
CA GLN A 23 -26.06 4.23 6.78
C GLN A 23 -25.32 5.49 6.32
N GLY A 24 -25.65 6.03 5.14
CA GLY A 24 -24.92 7.17 4.55
C GLY A 24 -23.51 6.83 4.06
N PHE A 25 -23.21 5.55 3.84
CA PHE A 25 -21.90 5.06 3.37
C PHE A 25 -21.80 4.92 1.86
N VAL A 26 -22.81 5.37 1.10
CA VAL A 26 -22.70 5.43 -0.36
C VAL A 26 -21.67 6.48 -0.76
N TRP A 27 -20.51 5.98 -1.13
CA TRP A 27 -19.43 6.78 -1.67
C TRP A 27 -19.67 7.06 -3.16
N LYS A 28 -19.79 8.34 -3.52
CA LYS A 28 -19.89 8.81 -4.91
C LYS A 28 -18.61 9.57 -5.27
N PRO A 29 -17.67 8.93 -6.00
CA PRO A 29 -16.44 9.61 -6.41
C PRO A 29 -16.73 10.86 -7.24
N ARG A 30 -16.00 11.94 -6.95
CA ARG A 30 -16.05 13.19 -7.72
C ARG A 30 -15.25 13.03 -9.01
N THR A 31 -15.75 13.58 -10.12
CA THR A 31 -15.08 13.49 -11.42
C THR A 31 -14.15 14.67 -11.64
N LEU A 32 -12.84 14.42 -11.69
CA LEU A 32 -11.84 15.41 -12.09
C LEU A 32 -11.87 15.61 -13.62
N GLN A 33 -12.09 16.85 -14.07
CA GLN A 33 -12.22 17.22 -15.49
C GLN A 33 -11.14 18.19 -15.97
N SER A 34 -10.15 18.51 -15.13
CA SER A 34 -8.96 19.29 -15.47
C SER A 34 -7.69 18.52 -15.13
N GLU A 35 -6.52 19.11 -15.39
CA GLU A 35 -5.28 18.67 -14.77
C GLU A 35 -5.41 18.66 -13.24
N GLN A 36 -4.80 17.67 -12.57
CA GLN A 36 -4.70 17.62 -11.12
C GLN A 36 -3.74 18.69 -10.59
N ARG A 37 -4.28 19.75 -9.98
CA ARG A 37 -3.52 20.89 -9.44
C ARG A 37 -4.30 21.56 -8.30
N ALA A 38 -3.71 22.56 -7.65
CA ALA A 38 -4.32 23.25 -6.51
C ALA A 38 -5.72 23.84 -6.82
N ARG A 39 -5.96 24.33 -8.04
CA ARG A 39 -7.29 24.71 -8.54
C ARG A 39 -7.69 23.82 -9.70
N ALA A 40 -8.72 22.99 -9.50
CA ALA A 40 -9.12 21.97 -10.45
C ALA A 40 -10.63 21.99 -10.67
N ILE A 41 -11.07 21.42 -11.80
CA ILE A 41 -12.49 21.31 -12.14
C ILE A 41 -12.97 19.94 -11.68
N PHE A 42 -13.86 19.91 -10.68
CA PHE A 42 -14.57 18.71 -10.24
C PHE A 42 -16.06 18.88 -10.48
N ASP A 43 -16.69 17.91 -11.15
CA ASP A 43 -18.13 17.92 -11.47
C ASP A 43 -18.61 19.25 -12.08
N GLY A 44 -17.84 19.81 -13.02
CA GLY A 44 -18.13 21.04 -13.73
C GLY A 44 -17.82 22.33 -12.97
N ARG A 45 -17.27 22.26 -11.75
CA ARG A 45 -16.99 23.43 -10.90
C ARG A 45 -15.50 23.57 -10.63
N GLU A 46 -14.98 24.78 -10.80
CA GLU A 46 -13.62 25.10 -10.35
C GLU A 46 -13.60 25.20 -8.82
N VAL A 47 -12.71 24.44 -8.18
CA VAL A 47 -12.56 24.36 -6.73
C VAL A 47 -11.08 24.36 -6.34
N VAL A 48 -10.80 24.71 -5.09
CA VAL A 48 -9.48 24.48 -4.48
C VAL A 48 -9.42 23.02 -4.01
N ASN A 49 -8.46 22.25 -4.52
CA ASN A 49 -8.26 20.85 -4.15
C ASN A 49 -7.33 20.74 -2.92
N LEU A 50 -7.90 20.40 -1.78
CA LEU A 50 -7.20 20.18 -0.50
C LEU A 50 -7.17 18.70 -0.09
N SER A 51 -7.50 17.77 -1.00
CA SER A 51 -7.61 16.33 -0.73
C SER A 51 -6.77 15.48 -1.69
N SER A 52 -5.67 16.03 -2.21
CA SER A 52 -4.76 15.34 -3.12
C SER A 52 -3.46 14.91 -2.43
N ASN A 53 -2.96 13.73 -2.78
CA ASN A 53 -1.62 13.25 -2.39
C ASN A 53 -0.49 13.83 -3.29
N ASN A 54 -0.78 14.85 -4.09
CA ASN A 54 0.19 15.54 -4.94
C ASN A 54 0.98 16.59 -4.13
N TYR A 55 1.63 16.16 -3.04
CA TYR A 55 2.25 17.03 -2.04
C TYR A 55 3.25 18.05 -2.62
N LEU A 56 4.03 17.62 -3.63
CA LEU A 56 5.07 18.44 -4.26
C LEU A 56 4.62 19.07 -5.60
N GLY A 57 3.37 18.87 -6.01
CA GLY A 57 2.88 19.40 -7.29
C GLY A 57 3.49 18.74 -8.53
N LEU A 58 4.09 17.54 -8.40
CA LEU A 58 4.87 16.93 -9.47
C LEU A 58 4.04 16.20 -10.53
N THR A 59 2.77 15.86 -10.25
CA THR A 59 1.90 15.10 -11.17
C THR A 59 1.88 15.66 -12.59
N ASN A 60 1.82 16.99 -12.74
CA ASN A 60 1.75 17.67 -14.04
C ASN A 60 2.99 18.53 -14.35
N HIS A 61 4.08 18.34 -13.61
CA HIS A 61 5.29 19.13 -13.80
C HIS A 61 5.80 18.99 -15.25
N PRO A 62 6.16 20.09 -15.96
CA PRO A 62 6.52 20.02 -17.38
C PRO A 62 7.60 18.99 -17.70
N LYS A 63 8.63 18.87 -16.85
CA LYS A 63 9.69 17.85 -17.02
C LYS A 63 9.16 16.40 -16.95
N MET A 64 8.13 16.13 -16.15
CA MET A 64 7.51 14.80 -16.06
C MET A 64 6.76 14.47 -17.35
N ARG A 65 5.97 15.42 -17.86
CA ARG A 65 5.22 15.27 -19.12
C ARG A 65 6.16 15.02 -20.30
N GLU A 66 7.22 15.81 -20.41
CA GLU A 66 8.20 15.67 -21.48
C GLU A 66 8.99 14.36 -21.36
N ALA A 67 9.33 13.91 -20.15
CA ALA A 67 9.96 12.60 -19.95
C ALA A 67 9.03 11.44 -20.34
N ALA A 68 7.74 11.52 -19.99
CA ALA A 68 6.76 10.50 -20.35
C ALA A 68 6.56 10.40 -21.86
N LYS A 69 6.42 11.52 -22.57
CA LYS A 69 6.32 11.54 -24.05
C LYS A 69 7.52 10.87 -24.71
N ARG A 70 8.74 11.26 -24.31
CA ARG A 70 9.96 10.63 -24.84
C ARG A 70 10.02 9.13 -24.56
N ALA A 71 9.59 8.71 -23.37
CA ALA A 71 9.55 7.29 -23.04
C ALA A 71 8.55 6.52 -23.92
N ILE A 72 7.39 7.11 -24.22
CA ILE A 72 6.39 6.53 -25.14
C ILE A 72 6.97 6.42 -26.55
N ASP A 73 7.58 7.49 -27.07
CA ASP A 73 8.15 7.49 -28.43
C ASP A 73 9.27 6.47 -28.58
N GLN A 74 10.09 6.28 -27.53
CA GLN A 74 11.24 5.38 -27.55
C GLN A 74 10.89 3.92 -27.25
N TYR A 75 9.98 3.66 -26.30
CA TYR A 75 9.75 2.32 -25.76
C TYR A 75 8.32 1.81 -25.93
N GLY A 76 7.39 2.63 -26.41
CA GLY A 76 5.97 2.32 -26.50
C GLY A 76 5.24 2.50 -25.17
N ALA A 77 3.94 2.16 -25.18
CA ALA A 77 3.03 2.44 -24.07
C ALA A 77 3.10 1.43 -22.90
N GLY A 78 3.69 0.25 -23.10
CA GLY A 78 3.69 -0.80 -22.08
C GLY A 78 4.73 -1.87 -22.30
N ALA A 79 5.07 -2.60 -21.22
CA ALA A 79 6.12 -3.60 -21.23
C ALA A 79 5.73 -4.93 -21.91
N GLY A 80 4.43 -5.17 -22.14
CA GLY A 80 3.94 -6.35 -22.86
C GLY A 80 4.01 -7.70 -22.12
N ALA A 81 4.67 -7.77 -20.96
CA ALA A 81 4.74 -8.99 -20.15
C ALA A 81 5.11 -8.68 -18.69
N VAL A 82 5.11 -9.72 -17.84
CA VAL A 82 5.67 -9.67 -16.48
C VAL A 82 7.20 -9.65 -16.50
N ARG A 83 7.81 -9.15 -15.41
CA ARG A 83 9.27 -9.00 -15.26
C ARG A 83 10.08 -10.27 -15.61
N PRO A 84 9.70 -11.49 -15.17
CA PRO A 84 10.50 -12.70 -15.42
C PRO A 84 10.47 -13.24 -16.85
N ILE A 85 9.54 -12.76 -17.71
CA ILE A 85 9.36 -13.31 -19.06
C ILE A 85 10.00 -12.37 -20.09
N ALA A 86 9.31 -11.27 -20.41
CA ALA A 86 9.74 -10.29 -21.41
C ALA A 86 9.34 -8.86 -21.04
N GLY A 87 9.05 -8.60 -19.75
CA GLY A 87 8.53 -7.32 -19.27
C GLY A 87 9.55 -6.39 -18.64
N THR A 88 10.82 -6.81 -18.53
CA THR A 88 11.85 -5.98 -17.91
C THR A 88 12.45 -5.01 -18.93
N MET A 89 11.99 -3.76 -18.90
CA MET A 89 12.54 -2.67 -19.72
C MET A 89 13.78 -2.03 -19.08
N THR A 90 14.63 -1.39 -19.89
CA THR A 90 15.76 -0.56 -19.43
C THR A 90 15.33 0.48 -18.39
N LEU A 91 14.15 1.09 -18.56
CA LEU A 91 13.60 2.06 -17.62
C LEU A 91 13.36 1.50 -16.21
N HIS A 92 12.99 0.22 -16.08
CA HIS A 92 12.79 -0.41 -14.77
C HIS A 92 14.12 -0.50 -14.03
N LYS A 93 15.17 -0.99 -14.68
CA LYS A 93 16.51 -1.11 -14.09
C LYS A 93 17.07 0.25 -13.69
N GLN A 94 16.96 1.25 -14.57
CA GLN A 94 17.39 2.61 -14.25
C GLN A 94 16.62 3.23 -13.08
N LEU A 95 15.32 2.96 -12.97
CA LEU A 95 14.50 3.42 -11.85
C LEU A 95 14.93 2.72 -10.55
N GLU A 96 15.09 1.40 -10.56
CA GLU A 96 15.53 0.61 -9.41
C GLU A 96 16.90 1.08 -8.89
N GLU A 97 17.86 1.33 -9.78
CA GLU A 97 19.18 1.84 -9.41
C GLU A 97 19.12 3.27 -8.84
N LYS A 98 18.28 4.14 -9.44
CA LYS A 98 18.10 5.52 -8.95
C LYS A 98 17.44 5.53 -7.58
N LEU A 99 16.43 4.69 -7.35
CA LEU A 99 15.76 4.57 -6.06
C LEU A 99 16.69 4.00 -5.00
N ALA A 100 17.49 2.98 -5.33
CA ALA A 100 18.49 2.42 -4.42
C ALA A 100 19.49 3.49 -3.96
N ARG A 101 20.05 4.27 -4.89
CA ARG A 101 20.92 5.40 -4.57
C ARG A 101 20.23 6.48 -3.74
N PHE A 102 18.97 6.83 -4.07
CA PHE A 102 18.22 7.84 -3.35
C PHE A 102 17.91 7.42 -1.91
N LYS A 103 17.62 6.13 -1.69
CA LYS A 103 17.31 5.57 -0.37
C LYS A 103 18.54 5.14 0.42
N GLY A 104 19.71 5.05 -0.20
CA GLY A 104 20.93 4.58 0.45
C GLY A 104 20.90 3.08 0.77
N VAL A 105 20.21 2.28 -0.06
CA VAL A 105 20.06 0.82 0.12
C VAL A 105 20.79 0.07 -0.99
N GLU A 106 21.09 -1.22 -0.76
CA GLU A 106 21.82 -2.06 -1.71
C GLU A 106 21.07 -2.31 -3.03
N ALA A 107 19.74 -2.40 -2.97
CA ALA A 107 18.88 -2.68 -4.11
C ALA A 107 17.45 -2.17 -3.86
N THR A 108 16.70 -2.00 -4.94
CA THR A 108 15.25 -1.80 -4.86
C THR A 108 14.54 -2.64 -5.92
N LEU A 109 13.27 -2.95 -5.66
CA LEU A 109 12.39 -3.64 -6.59
C LEU A 109 11.14 -2.80 -6.79
N VAL A 110 10.79 -2.54 -8.06
CA VAL A 110 9.62 -1.71 -8.40
C VAL A 110 8.38 -2.59 -8.58
N PHE A 111 7.31 -2.20 -7.88
CA PHE A 111 5.96 -2.72 -8.04
C PHE A 111 5.06 -1.66 -8.69
N GLN A 112 3.93 -2.10 -9.25
CA GLN A 112 2.94 -1.22 -9.89
C GLN A 112 2.22 -0.27 -8.91
N SER A 113 2.22 -0.59 -7.61
CA SER A 113 1.64 0.25 -6.56
C SER A 113 2.27 -0.05 -5.21
N GLY A 114 2.16 0.88 -4.26
CA GLY A 114 2.54 0.66 -2.86
C GLY A 114 1.74 -0.47 -2.20
N PHE A 115 0.47 -0.64 -2.59
CA PHE A 115 -0.36 -1.74 -2.11
C PHE A 115 0.27 -3.10 -2.46
N ALA A 116 0.67 -3.27 -3.72
CA ALA A 116 1.28 -4.52 -4.18
C ALA A 116 2.69 -4.74 -3.63
N ALA A 117 3.46 -3.66 -3.43
CA ALA A 117 4.75 -3.74 -2.76
C ALA A 117 4.60 -4.33 -1.36
N ASN A 118 3.62 -3.84 -0.57
CA ASN A 118 3.36 -4.36 0.78
C ASN A 118 2.93 -5.82 0.76
N LEU A 119 1.97 -6.19 -0.10
CA LEU A 119 1.51 -7.57 -0.23
C LEU A 119 2.65 -8.53 -0.60
N GLY A 120 3.41 -8.19 -1.65
CA GLY A 120 4.48 -9.05 -2.16
C GLY A 120 5.65 -9.16 -1.20
N THR A 121 6.02 -8.06 -0.53
CA THR A 121 7.15 -8.03 0.40
C THR A 121 6.86 -8.86 1.65
N ILE A 122 5.70 -8.66 2.29
CA ILE A 122 5.35 -9.37 3.53
C ILE A 122 5.28 -10.88 3.28
N GLN A 123 4.62 -11.31 2.19
CA GLN A 123 4.52 -12.73 1.84
C GLN A 123 5.86 -13.39 1.50
N ALA A 124 6.84 -12.61 1.01
CA ALA A 124 8.18 -13.12 0.74
C ALA A 124 9.03 -13.31 2.01
N LEU A 125 8.79 -12.48 3.04
CA LEU A 125 9.60 -12.46 4.26
C LEU A 125 9.14 -13.47 5.31
N VAL A 126 7.82 -13.65 5.47
CA VAL A 126 7.23 -14.44 6.56
C VAL A 126 6.11 -15.35 6.06
N THR A 127 5.93 -16.49 6.72
CA THR A 127 4.90 -17.48 6.37
C THR A 127 4.38 -18.21 7.62
N LYS A 128 3.59 -19.27 7.44
CA LYS A 128 3.09 -20.12 8.52
C LYS A 128 4.23 -20.60 9.43
N GLY A 129 4.08 -20.38 10.74
CA GLY A 129 5.09 -20.68 11.76
C GLY A 129 6.02 -19.50 12.11
N ASP A 130 5.90 -18.39 11.39
CA ASP A 130 6.51 -17.10 11.74
C ASP A 130 5.47 -16.17 12.39
N ALA A 131 5.91 -15.03 12.92
CA ALA A 131 5.04 -13.99 13.49
C ALA A 131 5.17 -12.63 12.79
N ILE A 132 4.10 -11.83 12.87
CA ILE A 132 4.09 -10.43 12.44
C ILE A 132 3.56 -9.56 13.59
N TYR A 133 4.39 -8.67 14.10
CA TYR A 133 4.01 -7.61 15.03
C TYR A 133 3.49 -6.41 14.22
N SER A 134 2.18 -6.35 13.99
CA SER A 134 1.54 -5.31 13.18
C SER A 134 0.95 -4.22 14.07
N GLU A 135 1.30 -2.97 13.81
CA GLU A 135 0.65 -1.83 14.46
C GLU A 135 -0.84 -1.77 14.14
N GLU A 136 -1.62 -1.26 15.10
CA GLU A 136 -3.07 -1.17 15.04
C GLU A 136 -3.61 -0.37 13.86
N LEU A 137 -2.96 0.74 13.50
CA LEU A 137 -3.43 1.68 12.47
C LEU A 137 -2.72 1.53 11.12
N ASN A 138 -2.00 0.42 10.93
CA ASN A 138 -1.34 0.12 9.66
C ASN A 138 -2.31 0.23 8.48
N HIS A 139 -1.81 0.79 7.38
CA HIS A 139 -2.55 0.89 6.13
C HIS A 139 -3.13 -0.47 5.68
N GLY A 140 -4.31 -0.45 5.05
CA GLY A 140 -5.04 -1.66 4.66
C GLY A 140 -4.22 -2.64 3.81
N SER A 141 -3.28 -2.15 3.00
CA SER A 141 -2.37 -3.02 2.25
C SER A 141 -1.44 -3.85 3.14
N ILE A 142 -0.95 -3.28 4.25
CA ILE A 142 -0.09 -4.02 5.19
C ILE A 142 -0.94 -5.10 5.85
N ILE A 143 -2.14 -4.74 6.32
CA ILE A 143 -3.09 -5.69 6.93
C ILE A 143 -3.38 -6.87 6.00
N ASP A 144 -3.66 -6.60 4.73
CA ASP A 144 -3.93 -7.66 3.75
C ASP A 144 -2.67 -8.48 3.42
N GLY A 145 -1.50 -7.85 3.35
CA GLY A 145 -0.22 -8.56 3.22
C GLY A 145 0.04 -9.51 4.39
N CYS A 146 -0.19 -9.06 5.63
CA CYS A 146 -0.10 -9.86 6.84
C CYS A 146 -1.04 -11.08 6.79
N ARG A 147 -2.32 -10.86 6.43
CA ARG A 147 -3.32 -11.93 6.33
C ARG A 147 -2.94 -12.99 5.28
N LEU A 148 -2.44 -12.55 4.13
CA LEU A 148 -2.07 -13.44 3.04
C LEU A 148 -0.78 -14.24 3.30
N SER A 149 0.08 -13.80 4.22
CA SER A 149 1.31 -14.51 4.57
C SER A 149 1.07 -15.86 5.26
N GLY A 150 -0.04 -15.99 6.00
CA GLY A 150 -0.31 -17.13 6.87
C GLY A 150 0.51 -17.18 8.16
N ALA A 151 1.34 -16.17 8.44
CA ALA A 151 2.03 -15.99 9.72
C ALA A 151 1.05 -15.62 10.84
N GLU A 152 1.44 -15.81 12.10
CA GLU A 152 0.62 -15.36 13.23
C GLU A 152 0.70 -13.85 13.38
N ILE A 153 -0.46 -13.17 13.35
CA ILE A 153 -0.54 -11.71 13.42
C ILE A 153 -0.75 -11.29 14.88
N LEU A 154 0.25 -10.64 15.44
CA LEU A 154 0.28 -10.12 16.80
C LEU A 154 0.11 -8.59 16.74
N LYS A 155 -1.14 -8.13 16.87
CA LYS A 155 -1.46 -6.71 16.82
C LYS A 155 -1.05 -6.00 18.12
N TRP A 156 -0.44 -4.82 18.02
CA TRP A 156 -0.09 -3.97 19.17
C TRP A 156 -0.68 -2.55 19.04
N PRO A 157 -0.97 -1.86 20.16
CA PRO A 157 -1.65 -0.56 20.14
C PRO A 157 -0.82 0.55 19.48
N HIS A 158 -1.50 1.47 18.79
CA HIS A 158 -0.89 2.58 18.05
C HIS A 158 0.18 3.33 18.87
N ARG A 159 1.41 3.37 18.34
CA ARG A 159 2.60 4.03 18.89
C ARG A 159 2.98 3.65 20.33
N ASN A 160 2.43 2.55 20.84
CA ASN A 160 2.73 2.06 22.19
C ASN A 160 3.92 1.09 22.16
N VAL A 161 5.13 1.64 22.16
CA VAL A 161 6.39 0.89 22.12
C VAL A 161 6.52 -0.05 23.33
N ASP A 162 6.02 0.31 24.50
CA ASP A 162 6.07 -0.55 25.69
C ASP A 162 5.17 -1.76 25.55
N ALA A 163 3.97 -1.60 24.99
CA ALA A 163 3.08 -2.71 24.68
C ALA A 163 3.68 -3.64 23.62
N LEU A 164 4.32 -3.08 22.57
CA LEU A 164 5.08 -3.87 21.60
C LEU A 164 6.19 -4.67 22.29
N ARG A 165 7.02 -4.03 23.10
CA ARG A 165 8.12 -4.67 23.81
C ARG A 165 7.64 -5.80 24.71
N GLN A 166 6.54 -5.58 25.43
CA GLN A 166 5.93 -6.63 26.27
C GLN A 166 5.42 -7.80 25.43
N LEU A 167 4.74 -7.51 24.31
CA LEU A 167 4.25 -8.53 23.38
C LEU A 167 5.39 -9.37 22.80
N CYS A 168 6.51 -8.74 22.45
CA CYS A 168 7.72 -9.45 22.00
C CYS A 168 8.25 -10.40 23.08
N LYS A 169 8.38 -9.95 24.34
CA LYS A 169 8.85 -10.79 25.47
C LYS A 169 8.01 -12.04 25.69
N GLU A 170 6.70 -11.94 25.48
CA GLU A 170 5.76 -13.03 25.74
C GLU A 170 5.67 -14.06 24.62
N SER A 171 6.04 -13.67 23.39
CA SER A 171 5.67 -14.42 22.19
C SER A 171 6.85 -14.76 21.27
N ARG A 172 7.90 -13.94 21.19
CA ARG A 172 8.95 -14.03 20.16
C ARG A 172 9.61 -15.40 20.07
N GLN A 173 9.86 -16.03 21.21
CA GLN A 173 10.51 -17.34 21.33
C GLN A 173 9.69 -18.50 20.74
N LYS A 174 8.41 -18.29 20.41
CA LYS A 174 7.52 -19.30 19.82
C LYS A 174 7.71 -19.43 18.30
N TYR A 175 8.37 -18.46 17.66
CA TYR A 175 8.40 -18.33 16.20
C TYR A 175 9.81 -18.45 15.65
N ARG A 176 9.90 -19.01 14.44
CA ARG A 176 11.16 -19.14 13.71
C ARG A 176 11.67 -17.78 13.26
N ARG A 177 10.83 -16.99 12.59
CA ARG A 177 11.11 -15.60 12.19
C ARG A 177 10.01 -14.69 12.70
N ALA A 178 10.33 -13.41 12.81
CA ALA A 178 9.36 -12.40 13.15
C ALA A 178 9.59 -11.10 12.38
N LEU A 179 8.49 -10.48 11.95
CA LEU A 179 8.47 -9.19 11.26
C LEU A 179 7.78 -8.15 12.15
N LEU A 180 8.44 -7.04 12.45
CA LEU A 180 7.82 -5.83 12.95
C LEU A 180 7.45 -4.95 11.75
N VAL A 181 6.20 -4.50 11.66
CA VAL A 181 5.71 -3.66 10.55
C VAL A 181 4.82 -2.52 11.04
N THR A 182 5.14 -1.30 10.57
CA THR A 182 4.47 -0.03 10.91
C THR A 182 4.45 0.90 9.70
N ASP A 183 3.48 1.81 9.60
CA ASP A 183 3.58 2.97 8.71
C ASP A 183 4.49 4.04 9.31
N ALA A 184 5.34 4.70 8.51
CA ALA A 184 6.11 5.85 9.00
C ALA A 184 5.25 7.08 9.34
N VAL A 185 4.23 7.33 8.51
CA VAL A 185 3.29 8.44 8.61
C VAL A 185 1.89 7.90 8.38
N PHE A 186 1.01 8.04 9.36
CA PHE A 186 -0.33 7.46 9.30
C PHE A 186 -1.26 8.31 8.43
N SER A 187 -1.85 7.70 7.41
CA SER A 187 -2.54 8.44 6.34
C SER A 187 -3.78 9.20 6.80
N MET A 188 -4.44 8.73 7.85
CA MET A 188 -5.69 9.31 8.35
C MET A 188 -5.46 10.36 9.43
N ASP A 189 -4.43 10.19 10.26
CA ASP A 189 -4.17 11.02 11.44
C ASP A 189 -3.00 11.99 11.24
N GLY A 190 -2.08 11.69 10.32
CA GLY A 190 -0.93 12.52 9.97
C GLY A 190 0.20 12.53 11.00
N ASP A 191 0.11 11.70 12.04
CA ASP A 191 1.17 11.54 13.02
C ASP A 191 2.28 10.58 12.53
N ILE A 192 3.42 10.60 13.24
CA ILE A 192 4.67 9.95 12.84
C ILE A 192 5.01 8.84 13.84
N ALA A 193 5.37 7.66 13.32
CA ALA A 193 5.79 6.54 14.15
C ALA A 193 7.12 6.83 14.90
N PRO A 194 7.30 6.32 16.14
CA PRO A 194 8.56 6.43 16.88
C PRO A 194 9.61 5.46 16.31
N LEU A 195 10.06 5.70 15.08
CA LEU A 195 10.85 4.75 14.29
C LEU A 195 12.18 4.36 14.94
N LYS A 196 12.80 5.26 15.71
CA LYS A 196 14.06 4.95 16.39
C LYS A 196 13.81 3.91 17.49
N GLU A 197 12.81 4.13 18.31
CA GLU A 197 12.45 3.24 19.41
C GLU A 197 11.94 1.89 18.91
N LEU A 198 11.22 1.88 17.78
CA LEU A 198 10.79 0.64 17.12
C LEU A 198 11.99 -0.13 16.53
N ALA A 199 12.97 0.56 15.96
CA ALA A 199 14.22 -0.06 15.50
C ALA A 199 15.01 -0.67 16.68
N ASP A 200 15.12 0.06 17.80
CA ASP A 200 15.77 -0.44 19.02
C ASP A 200 15.08 -1.74 19.50
N VAL A 201 13.74 -1.82 19.47
CA VAL A 201 12.99 -3.04 19.80
C VAL A 201 13.21 -4.16 18.77
N ALA A 202 13.26 -3.84 17.48
CA ALA A 202 13.53 -4.83 16.45
C ALA A 202 14.91 -5.48 16.64
N GLU A 203 15.93 -4.69 16.98
CA GLU A 203 17.27 -5.18 17.31
C GLU A 203 17.26 -6.01 18.61
N GLU A 204 16.59 -5.54 19.67
CA GLU A 204 16.50 -6.22 20.97
C GLU A 204 15.93 -7.66 20.84
N PHE A 205 14.97 -7.88 19.94
CA PHE A 205 14.25 -9.14 19.78
C PHE A 205 14.55 -9.91 18.48
N ASP A 206 15.57 -9.50 17.73
CA ASP A 206 15.96 -10.11 16.44
C ASP A 206 14.74 -10.22 15.49
N LEU A 207 14.15 -9.06 15.18
CA LEU A 207 13.01 -8.91 14.28
C LEU A 207 13.49 -8.29 12.96
N ILE A 208 12.90 -8.75 11.85
CA ILE A 208 12.95 -7.97 10.60
C ILE A 208 12.10 -6.72 10.82
N PHE A 209 12.62 -5.55 10.48
CA PHE A 209 11.86 -4.29 10.60
C PHE A 209 11.48 -3.74 9.22
N MET A 210 10.18 -3.62 8.99
CA MET A 210 9.59 -3.04 7.77
C MET A 210 8.83 -1.76 8.13
N VAL A 211 9.04 -0.73 7.30
CA VAL A 211 8.40 0.59 7.38
C VAL A 211 7.86 0.96 6.01
#